data_AF-A0A232LM67-F1
#
_entry.id   AF-A0A232LM67-F1
#
_cell.length_a   1.000
_cell.length_b   1.000
_cell.length_c   1.000
_cell.angle_alpha   90.00
_cell.angle_beta   90.00
_cell.angle_gamma   90.00
#
_symmetry.space_group_name_H-M   'P 1'
#
loop_
_entity.id
_entity.type
_entity.pdbx_description
1 polymer ?
#
loop_
_entity_poly.entity_id
_entity_poly.type
_entity_poly.pdbx_seq_one_letter_code
_entity_poly.pdbx_strand_id
1 'polypeptide(L)'
;MALANESHDSLPYIDAEPCPKDRAAAEKFISAELSPDYQSTLHPLIPTVDEPRFSPAIQQELARKANGLPLTDGVDLSRYEAPEPPSKDSHAKDDPSRALDEWRRVLQRAYTSSSHLSIRQENLRLLDESGKNAWLIANSQLEHILRTIEKELVHTREAVETVHKQRKITQETSKGELVGLEETWRRGVGALVDVEVAAETMRMRILDQRRWFAQQSMR
;
A
#
# COMPACT_ATOMS: atom_id res chain seq x y z
N MET A 1 -15.73 8.09 -21.10
CA MET A 1 -15.96 6.67 -21.44
C MET A 1 -15.73 5.85 -20.18
N ALA A 2 -16.46 4.76 -19.95
CA ALA A 2 -16.20 3.93 -18.78
C ALA A 2 -14.86 3.18 -18.98
N LEU A 3 -13.95 3.30 -18.01
CA LEU A 3 -12.60 2.68 -17.99
C LEU A 3 -12.58 1.17 -18.28
N ALA A 4 -13.73 0.49 -18.20
CA ALA A 4 -13.85 -0.95 -18.42
C ALA A 4 -13.68 -1.40 -19.89
N ASN A 5 -13.81 -0.50 -20.87
CA ASN A 5 -13.74 -0.83 -22.30
C ASN A 5 -12.47 -0.30 -23.00
N GLU A 6 -11.53 0.29 -22.27
CA GLU A 6 -10.28 0.78 -22.85
C GLU A 6 -9.26 -0.38 -22.93
N SER A 7 -8.88 -0.75 -24.16
CA SER A 7 -7.78 -1.69 -24.38
C SER A 7 -6.46 -0.94 -24.22
N HIS A 8 -5.89 -0.99 -23.02
CA HIS A 8 -4.53 -0.52 -22.78
C HIS A 8 -3.54 -1.61 -23.19
N ASP A 9 -3.27 -1.74 -24.48
CA ASP A 9 -2.26 -2.68 -24.95
C ASP A 9 -0.86 -2.09 -24.80
N SER A 10 -0.35 -2.13 -23.56
CA SER A 10 1.08 -1.97 -23.30
C SER A 10 1.75 -3.34 -23.43
N LEU A 11 2.83 -3.46 -24.19
CA LEU A 11 3.51 -4.74 -24.46
C LEU A 11 4.93 -4.75 -23.87
N PRO A 12 5.12 -4.84 -22.54
CA PRO A 12 6.44 -4.72 -21.89
C PRO A 12 7.53 -5.69 -22.38
N TYR A 13 7.18 -6.85 -22.98
CA TYR A 13 8.17 -7.80 -23.51
C TYR A 13 8.57 -7.48 -24.96
N ILE A 14 7.84 -6.61 -25.66
CA ILE A 14 8.10 -6.19 -27.03
C ILE A 14 8.61 -4.75 -27.07
N ASP A 15 7.93 -3.87 -26.33
CA ASP A 15 8.21 -2.43 -26.28
C ASP A 15 9.54 -2.16 -25.59
N ALA A 16 10.29 -1.19 -26.11
CA ALA A 16 11.48 -0.71 -25.44
C ALA A 16 11.10 0.02 -24.15
N GLU A 17 11.93 -0.11 -23.12
CA GLU A 17 11.72 0.66 -21.90
C GLU A 17 11.77 2.17 -22.21
N PRO A 18 10.75 2.96 -21.78
CA PRO A 18 10.71 4.37 -22.07
C PRO A 18 11.85 5.08 -21.35
N CYS A 19 12.54 5.98 -22.07
CA CYS A 19 13.65 6.72 -21.50
C CYS A 19 13.15 7.69 -20.42
N PRO A 20 14.02 8.18 -19.52
CA PRO A 20 13.61 9.11 -18.46
C PRO A 20 12.91 10.38 -18.99
N LYS A 21 13.31 10.86 -20.18
CA LYS A 21 12.67 12.02 -20.82
C LYS A 21 11.24 11.73 -21.26
N ASP A 22 10.99 10.56 -21.84
CA ASP A 22 9.65 10.15 -22.29
C ASP A 22 8.74 9.91 -21.08
N ARG A 23 9.27 9.35 -20.00
CA ARG A 23 8.55 9.21 -18.71
C ARG A 23 8.14 10.57 -18.14
N ALA A 24 9.08 11.52 -18.08
CA ALA A 24 8.78 12.87 -17.60
C ALA A 24 7.75 13.59 -18.50
N ALA A 25 7.81 13.37 -19.81
CA ALA A 25 6.79 13.91 -20.73
C ALA A 25 5.41 13.29 -20.49
N ALA A 26 5.33 11.96 -20.30
CA ALA A 26 4.10 11.26 -19.97
C ALA A 26 3.51 11.75 -18.63
N GLU A 27 4.33 11.88 -17.59
CA GLU A 27 3.92 12.44 -16.29
C GLU A 27 3.38 13.87 -16.42
N LYS A 28 3.99 14.68 -17.29
CA LYS A 28 3.49 16.03 -17.59
C LYS A 28 2.11 16.01 -18.26
N PHE A 29 1.87 15.10 -19.19
CA PHE A 29 0.54 14.95 -19.80
C PHE A 29 -0.49 14.43 -18.79
N ILE A 30 -0.13 13.43 -17.97
CA ILE A 30 -1.01 12.92 -16.92
C ILE A 30 -1.39 14.05 -15.95
N SER A 31 -0.42 14.84 -15.49
CA SER A 31 -0.68 15.96 -14.58
C SER A 31 -1.51 17.09 -15.19
N ALA A 32 -1.49 17.26 -16.51
CA ALA A 32 -2.36 18.22 -17.19
C ALA A 32 -3.83 17.74 -17.28
N GLU A 33 -4.06 16.43 -17.32
CA GLU A 33 -5.42 15.84 -17.35
C GLU A 33 -6.02 15.66 -15.95
N LEU A 34 -5.19 15.69 -14.90
CA LEU A 34 -5.68 15.62 -13.52
C LEU A 34 -6.46 16.91 -13.17
N SER A 35 -7.65 16.73 -12.59
CA SER A 35 -8.43 17.83 -12.00
C SER A 35 -7.57 18.57 -10.96
N PRO A 36 -7.62 19.91 -10.84
CA PRO A 36 -6.85 20.65 -9.82
C PRO A 36 -7.12 20.15 -8.39
N ASP A 37 -8.32 19.60 -8.14
CA ASP A 37 -8.74 19.13 -6.82
C ASP A 37 -8.42 17.65 -6.57
N TYR A 38 -7.65 16.99 -7.45
CA TYR A 38 -7.37 15.55 -7.37
C TYR A 38 -6.68 15.10 -6.07
N GLN A 39 -6.00 16.01 -5.37
CA GLN A 39 -5.35 15.73 -4.09
C GLN A 39 -6.29 15.87 -2.88
N SER A 40 -7.29 16.74 -2.97
CA SER A 40 -8.20 17.05 -1.87
C SER A 40 -9.50 16.25 -1.94
N THR A 41 -9.93 15.87 -3.14
CA THR A 41 -11.23 15.25 -3.38
C THR A 41 -11.05 13.76 -3.69
N LEU A 42 -11.70 12.92 -2.90
CA LEU A 42 -11.71 11.48 -3.14
C LEU A 42 -12.45 11.16 -4.45
N HIS A 43 -11.95 10.13 -5.16
CA HIS A 43 -12.60 9.64 -6.37
C HIS A 43 -14.03 9.16 -6.07
N PRO A 44 -15.04 9.44 -6.93
CA PRO A 44 -16.44 9.11 -6.65
C PRO A 44 -16.76 7.61 -6.49
N LEU A 45 -15.85 6.72 -6.92
CA LEU A 45 -15.96 5.27 -6.69
C LEU A 45 -15.49 4.84 -5.29
N ILE A 46 -14.81 5.72 -4.56
CA ILE A 46 -14.43 5.47 -3.18
C ILE A 46 -15.71 5.69 -2.36
N PRO A 47 -16.24 4.65 -1.68
CA PRO A 47 -17.42 4.81 -0.85
C PRO A 47 -17.13 5.84 0.24
N THR A 48 -18.13 6.63 0.61
CA THR A 48 -18.04 7.56 1.74
C THR A 48 -17.71 6.75 2.99
N VAL A 49 -16.54 7.00 3.58
CA VAL A 49 -16.12 6.35 4.81
C VAL A 49 -16.90 6.99 5.96
N ASP A 50 -17.65 6.17 6.70
CA ASP A 50 -18.31 6.63 7.92
C ASP A 50 -17.27 7.10 8.94
N GLU A 51 -17.56 8.21 9.62
CA GLU A 51 -16.70 8.67 10.70
C GLU A 51 -16.62 7.62 11.81
N PRO A 52 -15.40 7.25 12.26
CA PRO A 52 -15.25 6.23 13.29
C PRO A 52 -15.86 6.70 14.61
N ARG A 53 -16.84 5.93 15.11
CA ARG A 53 -17.49 6.18 16.40
C ARG A 53 -16.64 5.59 17.51
N PHE A 54 -15.78 6.42 18.10
CA PHE A 54 -14.96 6.03 19.23
C PHE A 54 -15.73 6.09 20.56
N SER A 55 -15.33 5.25 21.52
CA SER A 55 -15.81 5.37 22.90
C SER A 55 -15.29 6.67 23.54
N PRO A 56 -15.95 7.19 24.59
CA PRO A 56 -15.52 8.42 25.26
C PRO A 56 -14.06 8.38 25.74
N ALA A 57 -13.60 7.22 26.22
CA ALA A 57 -12.21 7.04 26.66
C ALA A 57 -11.20 7.20 25.50
N ILE A 58 -11.53 6.67 24.32
CA ILE A 58 -10.67 6.81 23.14
C ILE A 58 -10.71 8.25 22.62
N GLN A 59 -11.89 8.90 22.60
CA GLN A 59 -12.01 10.29 22.19
C GLN A 59 -11.18 11.23 23.07
N GLN A 60 -11.18 11.00 24.39
CA GLN A 60 -10.36 11.76 25.34
C GLN A 60 -8.86 11.61 25.04
N GLU A 61 -8.39 10.39 24.77
CA GLU A 61 -6.98 10.16 24.41
C GLU A 61 -6.59 10.75 23.06
N LEU A 62 -7.50 10.71 22.07
CA LEU A 62 -7.30 11.37 20.79
C LEU A 62 -7.20 12.89 20.95
N ALA A 63 -8.08 13.50 21.76
CA ALA A 63 -8.04 14.93 22.07
C ALA A 63 -6.75 15.32 22.81
N ARG A 64 -6.31 14.51 23.79
CA ARG A 64 -5.03 14.71 24.50
C ARG A 64 -3.85 14.71 23.53
N LYS A 65 -3.78 13.73 22.61
CA LYS A 65 -2.75 13.64 21.57
C LYS A 65 -2.82 14.81 20.59
N ALA A 66 -4.01 15.20 20.15
CA ALA A 66 -4.20 16.34 19.24
C ALA A 66 -3.69 17.66 19.86
N ASN A 67 -3.84 17.81 21.17
CA ASN A 67 -3.32 18.95 21.93
C ASN A 67 -1.83 18.83 22.31
N GLY A 68 -1.14 17.76 21.90
CA GLY A 68 0.29 17.54 22.19
C GLY A 68 0.62 17.34 23.67
N LEU A 69 -0.36 17.01 24.51
CA LEU A 69 -0.15 16.83 25.95
C LEU A 69 0.59 15.51 26.22
N PRO A 70 1.55 15.48 27.16
CA PRO A 70 2.20 14.23 27.56
C PRO A 70 1.21 13.26 28.22
N LEU A 71 1.56 11.97 28.28
CA LEU A 71 0.79 11.01 29.07
C LEU A 71 1.16 11.22 30.54
N THR A 72 0.26 11.80 31.33
CA THR A 72 0.53 12.18 32.72
C THR A 72 0.42 11.03 33.71
N ASP A 73 -0.33 9.97 33.40
CA ASP A 73 -0.56 8.85 34.31
C ASP A 73 -0.39 7.50 33.58
N GLY A 74 0.62 6.75 33.98
CA GLY A 74 0.88 5.39 33.52
C GLY A 74 0.20 4.34 34.41
N VAL A 75 0.65 3.09 34.28
CA VAL A 75 0.26 2.04 35.22
C VAL A 75 0.85 2.36 36.59
N ASP A 76 -0.02 2.57 37.59
CA ASP A 76 0.40 2.74 38.97
C ASP A 76 1.04 1.45 39.52
N LEU A 77 2.35 1.49 39.76
CA LEU A 77 3.11 0.37 40.29
C LEU A 77 3.13 0.33 41.82
N SER A 78 2.74 1.40 42.51
CA SER A 78 2.76 1.45 43.98
C SER A 78 1.78 0.46 44.61
N ARG A 79 0.81 -0.04 43.80
CA ARG A 79 -0.08 -1.14 44.18
C ARG A 79 0.64 -2.46 44.44
N TYR A 80 1.79 -2.69 43.79
CA TYR A 80 2.56 -3.93 43.90
C TYR A 80 3.69 -3.85 44.94
N GLU A 81 3.90 -2.67 45.53
CA GLU A 81 4.87 -2.47 46.60
C GLU A 81 4.34 -3.05 47.93
N ALA A 82 5.25 -3.44 48.82
CA ALA A 82 4.88 -3.94 50.13
C ALA A 82 4.23 -2.81 50.95
N PRO A 83 3.06 -3.03 51.57
CA PRO A 83 2.41 -2.00 52.37
C PRO A 83 3.26 -1.69 53.61
N GLU A 84 3.69 -0.44 53.75
CA GLU A 84 4.38 0.03 54.96
C GLU A 84 3.38 0.46 56.04
N PRO A 85 3.71 0.25 57.33
CA PRO A 85 2.89 0.76 58.41
C PRO A 85 2.83 2.31 58.37
N PRO A 86 1.68 2.93 58.71
CA PRO A 86 1.60 4.38 58.85
C PRO A 86 2.68 4.91 59.79
N SER A 87 3.30 6.05 59.43
CA SER A 87 4.35 6.66 60.24
C SER A 87 3.84 7.02 61.65
N LYS A 88 4.68 6.88 62.68
CA LYS A 88 4.29 7.27 64.05
C LYS A 88 4.15 8.79 64.23
N ASP A 89 4.61 9.57 63.26
CA ASP A 89 4.59 11.03 63.26
C ASP A 89 3.39 11.62 62.49
N SER A 90 2.63 10.80 61.76
CA SER A 90 1.46 11.28 61.00
C SER A 90 0.22 11.34 61.90
N HIS A 91 -0.21 12.57 62.23
CA HIS A 91 -1.53 12.97 62.75
C HIS A 91 -2.12 12.25 63.98
N ALA A 92 -1.44 11.27 64.56
CA ALA A 92 -1.90 10.49 65.71
C ALA A 92 -2.06 11.34 66.99
N LYS A 93 -1.39 12.50 67.05
CA LYS A 93 -1.52 13.45 68.17
C LYS A 93 -2.69 14.43 68.00
N ASP A 94 -3.14 14.67 66.76
CA ASP A 94 -4.12 15.72 66.44
C ASP A 94 -5.51 15.16 66.11
N ASP A 95 -5.63 13.93 65.58
CA ASP A 95 -6.92 13.31 65.26
C ASP A 95 -6.83 11.75 65.24
N PRO A 96 -7.33 11.06 66.28
CA PRO A 96 -7.28 9.59 66.36
C PRO A 96 -8.16 8.90 65.31
N SER A 97 -9.17 9.58 64.76
CA SER A 97 -10.04 9.01 63.74
C SER A 97 -9.32 8.86 62.39
N ARG A 98 -8.48 9.85 62.03
CA ARG A 98 -7.63 9.81 60.83
C ARG A 98 -6.56 8.73 60.90
N ALA A 99 -5.93 8.56 62.06
CA ALA A 99 -4.97 7.48 62.27
C ALA A 99 -5.63 6.10 62.07
N LEU A 100 -6.84 5.89 62.60
CA LEU A 100 -7.59 4.64 62.39
C LEU A 100 -7.92 4.39 60.91
N ASP A 101 -8.28 5.44 60.16
CA ASP A 101 -8.58 5.31 58.72
C ASP A 101 -7.33 5.02 57.88
N GLU A 102 -6.16 5.57 58.23
CA GLU A 102 -4.88 5.22 57.60
C GLU A 102 -4.54 3.73 57.85
N TRP A 103 -4.68 3.25 59.09
CA TRP A 103 -4.48 1.84 59.41
C TRP A 103 -5.48 0.92 58.68
N ARG A 104 -6.75 1.31 58.54
CA ARG A 104 -7.74 0.57 57.75
C ARG A 104 -7.33 0.46 56.28
N ARG A 105 -6.85 1.55 55.68
CA ARG A 105 -6.38 1.56 54.29
C ARG A 105 -5.16 0.67 54.10
N VAL A 106 -4.18 0.73 55.01
CA VAL A 106 -2.99 -0.14 54.96
C VAL A 106 -3.39 -1.61 55.12
N LEU A 107 -4.29 -1.92 56.06
CA LEU A 107 -4.79 -3.28 56.26
C LEU A 107 -5.54 -3.80 55.03
N GLN A 108 -6.41 -2.98 54.43
CA GLN A 108 -7.11 -3.34 53.20
C GLN A 108 -6.12 -3.63 52.06
N ARG A 109 -5.10 -2.78 51.88
CA ARG A 109 -4.03 -3.02 50.90
C ARG A 109 -3.27 -4.32 51.18
N ALA A 110 -2.94 -4.60 52.44
CA ALA A 110 -2.28 -5.85 52.84
C ALA A 110 -3.12 -7.10 52.56
N TYR A 111 -4.43 -7.05 52.80
CA TYR A 111 -5.32 -8.16 52.43
C TYR A 111 -5.40 -8.34 50.91
N THR A 112 -5.50 -7.25 50.15
CA THR A 112 -5.53 -7.35 48.68
C THR A 112 -4.22 -7.91 48.11
N SER A 113 -3.07 -7.49 48.64
CA SER A 113 -1.76 -8.01 48.19
C SER A 113 -1.57 -9.47 48.59
N SER A 114 -1.96 -9.85 49.81
CA SER A 114 -1.94 -11.25 50.27
C SER A 114 -2.81 -12.14 49.37
N SER A 115 -4.05 -11.73 49.08
CA SER A 115 -4.94 -12.49 48.20
C SER A 115 -4.37 -12.64 46.79
N HIS A 116 -3.84 -11.56 46.22
CA HIS A 116 -3.19 -11.59 44.91
C HIS A 116 -1.97 -12.52 44.91
N LEU A 117 -1.13 -12.52 45.95
CA LEU A 117 0.01 -13.42 46.05
C LEU A 117 -0.40 -14.89 46.17
N SER A 118 -1.48 -15.19 46.91
CA SER A 118 -2.05 -16.55 46.95
C SER A 118 -2.51 -17.02 45.57
N ILE A 119 -3.24 -16.18 44.83
CA ILE A 119 -3.66 -16.48 43.45
C ILE A 119 -2.45 -16.63 42.53
N ARG A 120 -1.44 -15.76 42.67
CA ARG A 120 -0.20 -15.86 41.89
C ARG A 120 0.53 -17.17 42.14
N GLN A 121 0.58 -17.63 43.38
CA GLN A 121 1.19 -18.91 43.72
C GLN A 121 0.44 -20.08 43.08
N GLU A 122 -0.89 -20.06 43.10
CA GLU A 122 -1.72 -21.04 42.39
C GLU A 122 -1.48 -21.01 40.88
N ASN A 123 -1.46 -19.82 40.27
CA ASN A 123 -1.16 -19.65 38.84
C ASN A 123 0.24 -20.15 38.46
N LEU A 124 1.25 -19.89 39.30
CA LEU A 124 2.61 -20.39 39.09
C LEU A 124 2.68 -21.91 39.22
N ARG A 125 1.91 -22.50 40.13
CA ARG A 125 1.78 -23.94 40.24
C ARG A 125 1.15 -24.55 38.98
N LEU A 126 0.06 -23.96 38.47
CA LEU A 126 -0.56 -24.38 37.21
C LEU A 126 0.40 -24.23 36.02
N LEU A 127 1.20 -23.15 36.01
CA LEU A 127 2.21 -22.91 34.98
C LEU A 127 3.34 -23.94 35.06
N ASP A 128 3.78 -24.34 36.24
CA ASP A 128 4.80 -25.37 36.43
C ASP A 128 4.27 -26.75 35.98
N GLU A 129 3.02 -27.06 36.33
CA GLU A 129 2.37 -28.33 35.98
C GLU A 129 2.07 -28.46 34.47
N SER A 130 1.61 -27.38 33.82
CA SER A 130 1.07 -27.44 32.45
C SER A 130 1.76 -26.54 31.42
N GLY A 131 2.58 -25.59 31.85
CA GLY A 131 3.14 -24.54 31.00
C GLY A 131 4.06 -25.07 29.92
N LYS A 132 4.92 -26.04 30.23
CA LYS A 132 5.80 -26.68 29.23
C LYS A 132 4.99 -27.34 28.12
N ASN A 133 3.93 -28.06 28.47
CA ASN A 133 3.09 -28.77 27.50
C ASN A 133 2.28 -27.78 26.64
N ALA A 134 1.70 -26.76 27.28
CA ALA A 134 0.99 -25.69 26.58
C ALA A 134 1.91 -24.96 25.59
N TRP A 135 3.16 -24.67 25.98
CA TRP A 135 4.14 -24.04 25.12
C TRP A 135 4.52 -24.92 23.92
N LEU A 136 4.73 -26.22 24.12
CA LEU A 136 5.04 -27.14 23.02
C LEU A 136 3.89 -27.26 22.01
N ILE A 137 2.64 -27.31 22.48
CA ILE A 137 1.46 -27.32 21.62
C ILE A 137 1.37 -26.01 20.82
N ALA A 138 1.55 -24.87 21.49
CA ALA A 138 1.53 -23.57 20.83
C ALA A 138 2.65 -23.49 19.76
N ASN A 139 3.86 -24.00 20.07
CA ASN A 139 4.94 -24.06 19.09
C ASN A 139 4.59 -24.94 17.89
N SER A 140 3.97 -26.11 18.10
CA SER A 140 3.55 -26.97 16.98
C SER A 140 2.47 -26.32 16.11
N GLN A 141 1.56 -25.56 16.73
CA GLN A 141 0.55 -24.77 16.00
C GLN A 141 1.20 -23.65 15.18
N LEU A 142 2.18 -22.94 15.75
CA LEU A 142 2.95 -21.91 15.04
C LEU A 142 3.74 -22.50 13.87
N GLU A 143 4.38 -23.65 14.05
CA GLU A 143 5.05 -24.37 12.96
C GLU A 143 4.09 -24.79 11.85
N HIS A 144 2.88 -25.23 12.20
CA HIS A 144 1.85 -25.54 11.21
C HIS A 144 1.43 -24.30 10.42
N ILE A 145 1.15 -23.19 11.12
CA ILE A 145 0.78 -21.91 10.47
C ILE A 145 1.89 -21.45 9.53
N LEU A 146 3.15 -21.51 9.98
CA LEU A 146 4.31 -21.15 9.17
C LEU A 146 4.39 -22.00 7.90
N ARG A 147 4.26 -23.34 8.01
CA ARG A 147 4.27 -24.24 6.85
C ARG A 147 3.11 -23.95 5.88
N THR A 148 1.93 -23.62 6.38
CA THR A 148 0.79 -23.24 5.53
C THR A 148 1.10 -21.97 4.75
N ILE A 149 1.60 -20.91 5.41
CA ILE A 149 1.94 -19.64 4.77
C ILE A 149 3.07 -19.83 3.76
N GLU A 150 4.11 -20.61 4.08
CA GLU A 150 5.20 -20.93 3.16
C GLU A 150 4.70 -21.67 1.90
N LYS A 151 3.77 -22.61 2.08
CA LYS A 151 3.14 -23.32 0.96
C LYS A 151 2.32 -22.37 0.09
N GLU A 152 1.53 -21.48 0.68
CA GLU A 152 0.77 -20.47 -0.04
C GLU A 152 1.68 -19.49 -0.78
N LEU A 153 2.81 -19.11 -0.18
CA LEU A 153 3.83 -18.27 -0.82
C LEU A 153 4.44 -18.95 -2.05
N VAL A 154 4.79 -20.23 -1.96
CA VAL A 154 5.31 -20.99 -3.11
C VAL A 154 4.25 -21.09 -4.21
N HIS A 155 3.01 -21.44 -3.85
CA HIS A 155 1.92 -21.57 -4.81
C HIS A 155 1.61 -20.23 -5.53
N THR A 156 1.58 -19.13 -4.79
CA THR A 156 1.35 -17.80 -5.38
C THR A 156 2.50 -17.36 -6.28
N ARG A 157 3.75 -17.67 -5.91
CA ARG A 157 4.92 -17.43 -6.80
C ARG A 157 4.82 -18.23 -8.09
N GLU A 158 4.48 -19.52 -8.02
CA GLU A 158 4.28 -20.37 -9.20
C GLU A 158 3.13 -19.86 -10.09
N ALA A 159 2.04 -19.37 -9.49
CA ALA A 159 0.94 -18.76 -10.22
C ALA A 159 1.38 -17.48 -10.95
N VAL A 160 2.13 -16.60 -10.27
CA VAL A 160 2.71 -15.39 -10.87
C VAL A 160 3.65 -15.74 -12.01
N GLU A 161 4.54 -16.72 -11.83
CA GLU A 161 5.45 -17.17 -12.88
C GLU A 161 4.71 -17.75 -14.08
N THR A 162 3.65 -18.54 -13.85
CA THR A 162 2.83 -19.10 -14.93
C THR A 162 2.19 -17.99 -15.75
N VAL A 163 1.59 -16.99 -15.09
CA VAL A 163 1.00 -15.82 -15.76
C VAL A 163 2.05 -15.03 -16.52
N HIS A 164 3.22 -14.80 -15.92
CA HIS A 164 4.35 -14.13 -16.58
C HIS A 164 4.78 -14.89 -17.84
N LYS A 165 5.04 -16.20 -17.74
CA LYS A 165 5.44 -17.06 -18.86
C LYS A 165 4.41 -17.00 -19.98
N GLN A 166 3.12 -17.15 -19.65
CA GLN A 166 2.05 -17.06 -20.63
C GLN A 166 2.01 -15.69 -21.32
N ARG A 167 2.08 -14.59 -20.55
CA ARG A 167 2.09 -13.22 -21.10
C ARG A 167 3.29 -13.02 -22.03
N LYS A 168 4.47 -13.46 -21.62
CA LYS A 168 5.69 -13.35 -22.42
C LYS A 168 5.55 -14.09 -23.75
N ILE A 169 5.11 -15.36 -23.73
CA ILE A 169 4.91 -16.16 -24.95
C ILE A 169 3.90 -15.49 -25.88
N THR A 170 2.76 -15.03 -25.36
CA THR A 170 1.74 -14.36 -26.17
C THR A 170 2.30 -13.11 -26.84
N GLN A 171 3.01 -12.25 -26.10
CA GLN A 171 3.60 -11.03 -26.66
C GLN A 171 4.72 -11.34 -27.67
N GLU A 172 5.67 -12.21 -27.33
CA GLU A 172 6.77 -12.57 -28.24
C GLU A 172 6.26 -13.24 -29.54
N THR A 173 5.16 -14.00 -29.48
CA THR A 173 4.54 -14.60 -30.68
C THR A 173 3.98 -13.53 -31.61
N SER A 174 3.29 -12.52 -31.06
CA SER A 174 2.72 -11.41 -31.84
C SER A 174 3.78 -10.41 -32.36
N LYS A 175 5.00 -10.43 -31.82
CA LYS A 175 6.08 -9.52 -32.23
C LYS A 175 6.39 -9.57 -33.73
N GLY A 176 6.45 -10.77 -34.31
CA GLY A 176 6.75 -10.95 -35.73
C GLY A 176 5.68 -10.33 -36.63
N GLU A 177 4.41 -10.46 -36.23
CA GLU A 177 3.27 -9.88 -36.94
C GLU A 177 3.32 -8.35 -36.88
N LEU A 178 3.60 -7.78 -35.70
CA LEU A 178 3.74 -6.32 -35.53
C LEU A 178 4.84 -5.74 -36.41
N VAL A 179 6.02 -6.36 -36.43
CA VAL A 179 7.15 -5.93 -37.28
C VAL A 179 6.78 -6.04 -38.76
N GLY A 180 6.15 -7.14 -39.17
CA GLY A 180 5.72 -7.34 -40.55
C GLY A 180 4.66 -6.32 -41.01
N LEU A 181 3.73 -5.96 -40.13
CA LEU A 181 2.74 -4.92 -40.37
C LEU A 181 3.39 -3.54 -40.50
N GLU A 182 4.33 -3.20 -39.62
CA GLU A 182 5.07 -1.94 -39.67
C GLU A 182 5.89 -1.80 -40.97
N GLU A 183 6.62 -2.85 -41.35
CA GLU A 183 7.41 -2.85 -42.58
C GLU A 183 6.54 -2.76 -43.84
N THR A 184 5.43 -3.49 -43.86
CA THR A 184 4.48 -3.46 -44.97
C THR A 184 3.83 -2.10 -45.10
N TRP A 185 3.44 -1.49 -43.98
CA TRP A 185 2.94 -0.11 -43.95
C TRP A 185 3.98 0.88 -44.46
N ARG A 186 5.22 0.82 -43.95
CA ARG A 186 6.32 1.72 -44.38
C ARG A 186 6.60 1.59 -45.88
N ARG A 187 6.61 0.36 -46.40
CA ARG A 187 6.79 0.10 -47.84
C ARG A 187 5.62 0.63 -48.67
N GLY A 188 4.39 0.43 -48.21
CA GLY A 188 3.19 0.91 -48.88
C GLY A 188 3.14 2.44 -48.98
N VAL A 189 3.45 3.13 -47.88
CA VAL A 189 3.53 4.60 -47.86
C VAL A 189 4.68 5.09 -48.73
N GLY A 190 5.86 4.46 -48.65
CA GLY A 190 7.00 4.80 -49.49
C GLY A 190 6.68 4.67 -50.99
N ALA A 191 6.06 3.56 -51.39
CA ALA A 191 5.65 3.34 -52.78
C ALA A 191 4.61 4.36 -53.26
N LEU A 192 3.68 4.80 -52.40
CA LEU A 192 2.73 5.85 -52.75
C LEU A 192 3.44 7.18 -53.03
N VAL A 193 4.37 7.56 -52.16
CA VAL A 193 5.16 8.78 -52.33
C VAL A 193 6.01 8.71 -53.60
N ASP A 194 6.64 7.57 -53.88
CA ASP A 194 7.44 7.38 -55.10
C ASP A 194 6.59 7.54 -56.37
N VAL A 195 5.36 7.01 -56.36
CA VAL A 195 4.42 7.15 -57.47
C VAL A 195 3.97 8.60 -57.64
N GLU A 196 3.67 9.32 -56.55
CA GLU A 196 3.31 10.74 -56.61
C GLU A 196 4.45 11.61 -57.16
N VAL A 197 5.68 11.36 -56.72
CA VAL A 197 6.88 12.05 -57.22
C VAL A 197 7.11 11.75 -58.70
N ALA A 198 6.97 10.49 -59.12
CA ALA A 198 7.12 10.10 -60.51
C ALA A 198 6.03 10.73 -61.40
N ALA A 199 4.79 10.77 -60.94
CA ALA A 199 3.67 11.40 -61.63
C ALA A 199 3.90 12.90 -61.82
N GLU A 200 4.37 13.60 -60.78
CA GLU A 200 4.65 15.03 -60.85
C GLU A 200 5.85 15.34 -61.75
N THR A 201 6.91 14.53 -61.65
CA THR A 201 8.07 14.63 -62.57
C THR A 201 7.64 14.45 -64.02
N MET A 202 6.73 13.50 -64.29
CA MET A 202 6.19 13.28 -65.63
C MET A 202 5.34 14.47 -66.10
N ARG A 203 4.51 15.06 -65.23
CA ARG A 203 3.75 16.28 -65.56
C ARG A 203 4.67 17.42 -65.96
N MET A 204 5.73 17.67 -65.19
CA MET A 204 6.69 18.74 -65.49
C MET A 204 7.38 18.52 -66.85
N ARG A 205 7.82 17.29 -67.15
CA ARG A 205 8.37 16.95 -68.48
C ARG A 205 7.36 17.21 -69.61
N ILE A 206 6.09 16.86 -69.42
CA ILE A 206 5.04 17.14 -70.41
C ILE A 206 4.86 18.65 -70.64
N LEU A 207 4.87 19.45 -69.56
CA LEU A 207 4.76 20.90 -69.66
C LEU A 207 5.95 21.53 -70.40
N ASP A 208 7.17 21.10 -70.09
CA ASP A 208 8.37 21.59 -70.76
C ASP A 208 8.39 21.21 -72.24
N GLN A 209 7.97 20.00 -72.58
CA GLN A 209 7.86 19.56 -73.97
C GLN A 209 6.80 20.36 -74.74
N ARG A 210 5.65 20.67 -74.12
CA ARG A 210 4.64 21.54 -74.72
C ARG A 210 5.17 22.96 -74.95
N ARG A 211 5.95 23.51 -74.01
CA ARG A 211 6.61 24.82 -74.19
C ARG A 211 7.59 24.80 -75.36
N TRP A 212 8.38 23.74 -75.49
CA TRP A 212 9.33 23.58 -76.61
C TRP A 212 8.62 23.55 -77.97
N PHE A 213 7.54 22.77 -78.11
CA PHE A 213 6.76 22.72 -79.35
C PHE A 213 6.10 24.08 -79.67
N ALA A 214 5.57 24.79 -78.67
CA ALA A 214 5.00 26.12 -78.88
C ALA A 214 6.04 27.16 -79.34
N GLN A 215 7.28 27.06 -78.86
CA GLN A 215 8.38 27.92 -79.32
C GLN A 215 8.83 27.57 -80.74
N GLN A 216 8.77 26.30 -81.15
CA GLN A 216 9.07 25.90 -82.52
C GLN A 216 7.98 26.31 -83.51
N SER A 217 6.70 26.29 -83.13
CA SER A 217 5.61 26.71 -84.00
C SER A 217 5.49 28.22 -84.18
N MET A 218 6.19 29.02 -83.35
CA MET A 218 6.25 30.49 -83.46
C MET A 218 7.45 31.00 -84.27
N ARG A 219 8.32 30.11 -84.76
CA ARG A 219 9.39 30.43 -85.73
C ARG A 219 8.95 30.04 -87.13
#